data_AF-A0A4Y2JV32-F1
#
_entry.id   AF-A0A4Y2JV32-F1
#
_cell.length_a   1.000
_cell.length_b   1.000
_cell.length_c   1.000
_cell.angle_alpha   90.00
_cell.angle_beta   90.00
_cell.angle_gamma   90.00
#
_symmetry.space_group_name_H-M   'P 1'
#
loop_
_entity.id
_entity.type
_entity.pdbx_description
1 polymer ?
#
loop_
_entity_poly.entity_id
_entity_poly.type
_entity_poly.pdbx_seq_one_letter_code
_entity_poly.pdbx_strand_id
1 'polypeptide(L)'
;MQDGAPPHIATPVKQLLNLHFGKDRIISRHFPTACPPRSHHLNTCDFWLCDYLKDVVYVAPNANLAELKNRITQHIHNITTETLRSVVEHAVLRFQLIGEKGGQQIEHFLNKSKPTSFSGWFHQFLLFLRYSA
;
A
#
# COMPACT_ATOMS: atom_id res chain seq x y z
N MET A 1 7.39 5.45 -1.66
CA MET A 1 7.93 4.22 -1.04
C MET A 1 7.70 3.08 -2.02
N GLN A 2 8.65 2.15 -2.16
CA GLN A 2 8.47 0.95 -2.97
C GLN A 2 8.70 -0.31 -2.13
N ASP A 3 8.01 -1.38 -2.49
CA ASP A 3 8.34 -2.70 -2.00
C ASP A 3 9.66 -3.16 -2.64
N GLY A 4 10.51 -3.84 -1.87
CA GLY A 4 11.84 -4.25 -2.34
C GLY A 4 11.82 -5.42 -3.33
N ALA A 5 10.75 -5.60 -4.10
CA ALA A 5 10.58 -6.73 -5.01
C ALA A 5 11.56 -6.65 -6.21
N PRO A 6 12.02 -7.80 -6.76
CA PRO A 6 13.10 -7.82 -7.76
C PRO A 6 12.90 -6.88 -8.97
N PRO A 7 11.70 -6.77 -9.57
CA PRO A 7 11.47 -5.83 -10.67
C PRO A 7 11.62 -4.36 -10.26
N HIS A 8 11.21 -4.01 -9.03
CA HIS A 8 11.23 -2.63 -8.52
C HIS A 8 12.62 -2.16 -8.07
N ILE A 9 13.58 -3.07 -7.91
CA ILE A 9 14.96 -2.76 -7.52
C ILE A 9 15.97 -2.93 -8.67
N ALA A 10 15.47 -3.18 -9.89
CA ALA A 10 16.29 -3.27 -11.09
C ALA A 10 17.03 -1.95 -11.35
N THR A 11 18.26 -2.03 -11.89
CA THR A 11 19.10 -0.86 -12.15
C THR A 11 18.41 0.24 -12.96
N PRO A 12 17.68 -0.07 -14.05
CA PRO A 12 16.98 0.96 -14.82
C PRO A 12 15.92 1.70 -14.00
N VAL A 13 15.18 0.98 -13.16
CA VAL A 13 14.16 1.56 -12.27
C VAL A 13 14.81 2.46 -11.23
N LYS A 14 15.93 2.02 -10.62
CA LYS A 14 16.67 2.84 -9.65
C LYS A 14 17.22 4.12 -10.26
N GLN A 15 17.77 4.05 -11.48
CA GLN A 15 18.28 5.21 -12.20
C GLN A 15 17.17 6.20 -12.50
N LEU A 16 16.02 5.72 -13.00
CA LEU A 16 14.84 6.53 -13.28
C LEU A 16 14.33 7.24 -12.01
N LEU A 17 14.16 6.50 -10.92
CA LEU A 17 13.69 7.08 -9.65
C LEU A 17 14.68 8.11 -9.11
N ASN A 18 15.97 7.81 -9.15
CA ASN A 18 17.00 8.75 -8.73
C ASN A 18 16.99 10.04 -9.57
N LEU A 19 16.78 9.93 -10.89
CA LEU A 19 16.68 11.09 -11.78
C LEU A 19 15.49 11.99 -11.42
N HIS A 20 14.32 11.41 -11.13
CA HIS A 20 13.10 12.18 -10.88
C HIS A 20 12.98 12.71 -9.45
N PHE A 21 13.41 11.95 -8.44
CA PHE A 21 13.15 12.27 -7.04
C PHE A 21 14.42 12.61 -6.24
N GLY A 22 15.60 12.24 -6.73
CA GLY A 22 16.85 12.26 -5.97
C GLY A 22 16.95 11.13 -4.94
N LYS A 23 18.17 10.75 -4.55
CA LYS A 23 18.43 9.58 -3.69
C LYS A 23 17.79 9.68 -2.30
N ASP A 24 17.72 10.89 -1.74
CA ASP A 24 17.31 11.11 -0.33
C ASP A 24 15.79 11.05 -0.13
N ARG A 25 15.01 11.09 -1.22
CA ARG A 25 13.54 11.07 -1.18
C ARG A 25 12.97 9.68 -1.51
N ILE A 26 13.83 8.69 -1.70
CA ILE A 26 13.43 7.34 -2.11
C ILE A 26 13.59 6.38 -0.93
N ILE A 27 12.45 5.82 -0.49
CA ILE A 27 12.40 4.71 0.46
C ILE A 27 12.28 3.41 -0.33
N SER A 28 13.40 2.70 -0.48
CA SER A 28 13.48 1.43 -1.22
C SER A 28 14.76 0.67 -0.85
N ARG A 29 14.84 -0.62 -1.22
CA ARG A 29 16.02 -1.45 -0.95
C ARG A 29 17.22 -0.97 -1.79
N HIS A 30 18.38 -0.81 -1.16
CA HIS A 30 19.62 -0.27 -1.76
C HIS A 30 19.60 1.24 -2.06
N PHE A 31 18.70 2.00 -1.42
CA PHE A 31 18.77 3.46 -1.31
C PHE A 31 19.23 3.87 0.10
N PRO A 32 19.66 5.13 0.31
CA PRO A 32 20.08 5.61 1.64
C PRO A 32 19.03 5.36 2.73
N THR A 33 17.76 5.59 2.38
CA THR A 33 16.63 5.25 3.24
C THR A 33 16.12 3.86 2.89
N ALA A 34 16.68 2.84 3.53
CA ALA A 34 16.29 1.47 3.29
C ALA A 34 14.87 1.20 3.81
N CYS A 35 14.09 0.47 3.00
CA CYS A 35 12.79 -0.04 3.40
C CYS A 35 13.00 -1.13 4.48
N PRO A 36 12.34 -1.05 5.65
CA PRO A 36 12.54 -2.03 6.72
C PRO A 36 12.03 -3.44 6.33
N PRO A 37 12.56 -4.52 6.92
CA PRO A 37 12.03 -5.86 6.73
C PRO A 37 10.54 -5.93 7.09
N ARG A 38 9.71 -6.62 6.30
CA ARG A 38 8.24 -6.72 6.45
C ARG A 38 7.47 -5.41 6.16
N SER A 39 7.91 -4.67 5.16
CA SER A 39 7.37 -3.35 4.76
C SER A 39 5.96 -3.31 4.16
N HIS A 40 5.31 -4.45 3.91
CA HIS A 40 3.91 -4.45 3.41
C HIS A 40 2.99 -3.62 4.30
N HIS A 41 3.28 -3.53 5.60
CA HIS A 41 2.45 -2.76 6.55
C HIS A 41 2.72 -1.25 6.56
N LEU A 42 3.70 -0.79 5.78
CA LEU A 42 4.19 0.60 5.76
C LEU A 42 3.94 1.31 4.45
N ASN A 43 3.77 0.56 3.36
CA ASN A 43 3.33 1.16 2.11
C ASN A 43 1.84 1.53 2.21
N THR A 44 1.56 2.81 2.05
CA THR A 44 0.19 3.36 2.07
C THR A 44 -0.77 2.65 1.12
N CYS A 45 -0.27 2.22 -0.05
CA CYS A 45 -1.10 1.48 -0.98
C CYS A 45 -1.49 0.10 -0.43
N ASP A 46 -0.56 -0.59 0.24
CA ASP A 46 -0.76 -1.97 0.68
C ASP A 46 -1.63 -2.06 1.93
N PHE A 47 -1.45 -1.17 2.91
CA PHE A 47 -2.23 -1.24 4.16
C PHE A 47 -3.59 -0.54 4.10
N TRP A 48 -3.81 0.36 3.13
CA TRP A 48 -5.04 1.15 3.05
C TRP A 48 -5.70 1.05 1.69
N LEU A 49 -5.05 1.49 0.60
CA LEU A 49 -5.73 1.62 -0.70
C LEU A 49 -6.24 0.28 -1.22
N CYS A 50 -5.41 -0.76 -1.16
CA CYS A 50 -5.78 -2.10 -1.60
C CYS A 50 -6.96 -2.65 -0.80
N ASP A 51 -6.98 -2.47 0.52
CA ASP A 51 -8.06 -2.95 1.37
C ASP A 51 -9.35 -2.13 1.18
N TYR A 52 -9.25 -0.80 1.12
CA TYR A 52 -10.36 0.08 0.78
C TYR A 52 -11.00 -0.28 -0.57
N LEU A 53 -10.18 -0.44 -1.61
CA LEU A 53 -10.68 -0.80 -2.95
C LEU A 53 -11.33 -2.18 -2.94
N LYS A 54 -10.79 -3.15 -2.20
CA LYS A 54 -11.45 -4.46 -2.04
C LYS A 54 -12.85 -4.29 -1.46
N ASP A 55 -12.95 -3.52 -0.38
CA ASP A 55 -14.20 -3.35 0.34
C ASP A 55 -15.27 -2.66 -0.50
N VAL A 56 -14.91 -1.68 -1.34
CA VAL A 56 -15.89 -0.90 -2.11
C VAL A 56 -16.14 -1.46 -3.53
N VAL A 57 -15.13 -2.05 -4.18
CA VAL A 57 -15.24 -2.56 -5.56
C VAL A 57 -15.87 -3.94 -5.61
N TYR A 58 -15.77 -4.74 -4.54
CA TYR A 58 -16.31 -6.10 -4.51
C TYR A 58 -17.62 -6.25 -3.71
N VAL A 59 -18.23 -5.13 -3.28
CA VAL A 59 -19.58 -5.16 -2.67
C VAL A 59 -20.61 -5.85 -3.58
N ALA A 60 -20.46 -5.67 -4.89
CA ALA A 60 -21.31 -6.26 -5.91
C ALA A 60 -20.44 -6.96 -6.97
N PRO A 61 -20.90 -8.08 -7.55
CA PRO A 61 -20.23 -8.74 -8.65
C PRO A 61 -19.99 -7.77 -9.82
N ASN A 62 -18.83 -7.91 -10.48
CA ASN A 62 -18.52 -7.17 -11.69
C ASN A 62 -18.82 -8.06 -12.90
N ALA A 63 -19.56 -7.57 -13.88
CA ALA A 63 -19.97 -8.35 -15.06
C ALA A 63 -18.78 -8.61 -16.00
N ASN A 64 -17.80 -7.70 -16.05
CA ASN A 64 -16.61 -7.84 -16.88
C ASN A 64 -15.45 -6.95 -16.39
N LEU A 65 -14.30 -7.06 -17.07
CA LEU A 65 -13.09 -6.31 -16.75
C LEU A 65 -13.24 -4.79 -16.94
N ALA A 66 -14.05 -4.34 -17.90
CA ALA A 66 -14.25 -2.91 -18.15
C ALA A 66 -15.01 -2.25 -17.01
N GLU A 67 -16.05 -2.91 -16.49
CA GLU A 67 -16.80 -2.46 -15.32
C GLU A 67 -15.91 -2.41 -14.07
N LEU A 68 -15.12 -3.47 -13.84
CA LEU A 68 -14.16 -3.51 -12.72
C LEU A 68 -13.20 -2.31 -12.77
N LYS A 69 -12.59 -2.06 -13.94
CA LYS A 69 -11.69 -0.91 -14.13
C LYS A 69 -12.41 0.41 -13.90
N ASN A 70 -13.63 0.57 -14.41
CA ASN A 70 -14.41 1.79 -14.23
C ASN A 70 -14.72 2.05 -12.75
N ARG A 71 -15.14 1.02 -12.00
CA ARG A 71 -15.43 1.15 -10.57
C ARG A 71 -14.19 1.51 -9.76
N ILE A 72 -13.04 0.87 -10.04
CA ILE A 72 -11.76 1.23 -9.42
C ILE A 72 -11.45 2.72 -9.66
N THR A 73 -11.51 3.15 -10.92
CA THR A 73 -11.24 4.55 -11.31
C THR A 73 -12.18 5.53 -10.62
N GLN A 74 -13.49 5.25 -10.61
CA GLN A 74 -14.49 6.07 -9.93
C GLN A 74 -14.21 6.20 -8.43
N HIS A 75 -13.92 5.10 -7.73
CA HIS A 75 -13.62 5.14 -6.30
C HIS A 75 -12.32 5.88 -6.01
N ILE A 76 -11.30 5.76 -6.87
CA ILE A 76 -10.04 6.53 -6.75
C ILE A 76 -10.30 8.03 -6.90
N HIS A 77 -11.08 8.45 -7.91
CA HIS A 77 -11.42 9.86 -8.11
C HIS A 77 -12.21 10.49 -6.96
N ASN A 78 -12.97 9.66 -6.23
CA ASN A 78 -13.77 10.11 -5.09
C ASN A 78 -12.96 10.16 -3.78
N ILE A 79 -11.70 9.73 -3.77
CA ILE A 79 -10.85 9.86 -2.57
C ILE A 79 -10.56 11.34 -2.33
N THR A 80 -10.98 11.85 -1.17
CA THR A 80 -10.79 13.25 -0.82
C THR A 80 -9.37 13.53 -0.32
N THR A 81 -8.94 14.80 -0.41
CA THR A 81 -7.66 15.25 0.13
C THR A 81 -7.56 15.04 1.65
N GLU A 82 -8.67 15.18 2.38
CA GLU A 82 -8.74 14.92 3.82
C GLU A 82 -8.47 13.45 4.14
N THR A 83 -9.01 12.54 3.32
CA THR A 83 -8.77 11.11 3.45
C THR A 83 -7.29 10.80 3.21
N LEU A 84 -6.69 11.36 2.15
CA LEU A 84 -5.27 11.19 1.86
C LEU A 84 -4.38 11.72 3.01
N ARG A 85 -4.73 12.88 3.58
CA ARG A 85 -4.01 13.45 4.73
C ARG A 85 -4.06 12.51 5.94
N SER A 86 -5.25 12.04 6.31
CA SER A 86 -5.42 11.09 7.42
C SER A 86 -4.62 9.80 7.21
N VAL A 87 -4.61 9.28 5.99
CA VAL A 87 -3.85 8.08 5.62
C VAL A 87 -2.34 8.30 5.76
N VAL A 88 -1.83 9.48 5.38
CA VAL A 88 -0.41 9.85 5.58
C VAL A 88 -0.07 9.99 7.06
N GLU A 89 -0.94 10.63 7.86
CA GLU A 89 -0.77 10.74 9.32
C GLU A 89 -0.72 9.34 9.97
N HIS A 90 -1.59 8.43 9.56
CA HIS A 90 -1.55 7.03 10.00
C HIS A 90 -0.27 6.30 9.58
N ALA A 91 0.30 6.59 8.40
CA ALA A 91 1.59 6.04 8.00
C ALA A 91 2.71 6.52 8.94
N VAL A 92 2.73 7.82 9.29
CA VAL A 92 3.70 8.38 10.26
C VAL A 92 3.57 7.69 11.62
N LEU A 93 2.35 7.52 12.14
CA LEU A 93 2.11 6.79 13.39
C LEU A 93 2.64 5.36 13.35
N ARG A 94 2.44 4.64 12.24
CA ARG A 94 2.97 3.30 12.05
C ARG A 94 4.50 3.28 12.07
N PHE A 95 5.16 4.23 11.43
CA PHE A 95 6.63 4.34 11.46
C PHE A 95 7.16 4.59 12.87
N GLN A 96 6.53 5.51 13.62
CA GLN A 96 6.90 5.82 15.01
C GLN A 96 6.77 4.57 15.89
N LEU A 97 5.64 3.87 15.78
CA LEU A 97 5.37 2.68 16.56
C LEU A 97 6.34 1.53 16.22
N ILE A 98 6.72 1.35 14.95
CA ILE A 98 7.75 0.37 14.58
C ILE A 98 9.10 0.74 15.21
N GLY A 99 9.45 2.03 15.24
CA GLY A 99 10.64 2.52 15.94
C GLY A 99 10.61 2.19 17.44
N GLU A 100 9.51 2.50 18.12
CA GLU A 100 9.31 2.20 19.56
C GLU A 100 9.38 0.70 19.87
N LYS A 101 8.91 -0.15 18.95
CA LYS A 101 8.88 -1.61 19.12
C LYS A 101 10.11 -2.30 18.55
N GLY A 102 11.17 -1.57 18.21
CA GLY A 102 12.42 -2.16 17.72
C GLY A 102 12.26 -2.99 16.44
N GLY A 103 11.35 -2.60 15.54
CA GLY A 103 11.12 -3.30 14.28
C GLY A 103 10.13 -4.47 14.33
N GLN A 104 9.42 -4.68 15.44
CA GLN A 104 8.42 -5.74 15.58
C GLN A 104 7.10 -5.44 14.84
N GLN A 105 6.24 -6.46 14.67
CA GLN A 105 4.91 -6.30 14.10
C GLN A 105 4.02 -5.46 15.03
N ILE A 106 3.26 -4.53 14.44
CA ILE A 106 2.50 -3.52 15.20
C ILE A 106 0.98 -3.71 15.18
N GLU A 107 0.46 -4.72 14.48
CA GLU A 107 -0.99 -4.89 14.25
C GLU A 107 -1.81 -4.97 15.55
N HIS A 108 -1.27 -5.65 16.56
CA HIS A 108 -1.91 -5.80 17.86
C HIS A 108 -2.05 -4.48 18.64
N PHE A 109 -1.25 -3.46 18.30
CA PHE A 109 -1.36 -2.12 18.86
C PHE A 109 -2.31 -1.22 18.05
N LEU A 110 -2.53 -1.51 16.77
CA LEU A 110 -3.40 -0.73 15.86
C LEU A 110 -4.89 -1.07 16.00
N ASN A 111 -5.23 -2.18 16.66
CA ASN A 111 -6.61 -2.70 16.75
C ASN A 111 -7.57 -1.87 17.63
N LYS A 112 -7.17 -0.72 18.16
CA LYS A 112 -8.05 0.14 18.99
C LYS A 112 -8.81 1.21 18.22
N SER A 113 -8.63 1.34 16.90
CA SER A 113 -9.28 2.40 16.10
C SER A 113 -9.70 1.95 14.70
N LYS A 114 -10.39 0.81 14.56
CA LYS A 114 -10.94 0.37 13.27
C LYS A 114 -12.45 0.68 13.19
N PRO A 115 -12.91 1.52 12.25
CA PRO A 115 -14.28 1.42 11.79
C PRO A 115 -14.42 0.09 11.04
N THR A 116 -15.45 -0.65 11.41
CA THR A 116 -15.98 -1.91 10.87
C THR A 116 -15.62 -2.27 9.41
N SER A 117 -14.92 -3.39 9.22
CA SER A 117 -15.42 -4.62 8.54
C SER A 117 -14.23 -5.51 8.12
N PHE A 118 -14.39 -6.81 8.29
CA PHE A 118 -13.38 -7.84 8.01
C PHE A 118 -14.08 -8.90 7.16
N SER A 119 -13.55 -9.27 5.99
CA SER A 119 -13.83 -10.59 5.41
C SER A 119 -12.73 -11.11 4.46
N GLY A 120 -12.06 -12.18 4.89
CA GLY A 120 -12.16 -13.48 4.21
C GLY A 120 -11.44 -13.76 2.87
N TRP A 121 -10.74 -12.84 2.21
CA TRP A 121 -10.24 -13.11 0.84
C TRP A 121 -8.76 -12.78 0.56
N PHE A 122 -7.89 -12.91 1.57
CA PHE A 122 -6.45 -12.62 1.42
C PHE A 122 -5.75 -13.48 0.33
N HIS A 123 -6.25 -14.69 0.07
CA HIS A 123 -5.62 -15.62 -0.88
C HIS A 123 -6.01 -15.39 -2.35
N GLN A 124 -7.19 -14.84 -2.64
CA GLN A 124 -7.66 -14.61 -4.02
C GLN A 124 -7.03 -13.36 -4.64
N PHE A 125 -6.76 -12.33 -3.83
CA PHE A 125 -6.21 -11.06 -4.30
C PHE A 125 -4.72 -11.16 -4.68
N LEU A 126 -3.94 -11.97 -3.94
CA LEU A 126 -2.56 -12.27 -4.29
C LEU A 126 -2.45 -13.03 -5.62
N LEU A 127 -3.44 -13.87 -5.95
CA LEU A 127 -3.50 -14.53 -7.26
C LEU A 127 -3.83 -13.51 -8.37
N PHE A 128 -4.75 -12.56 -8.15
CA PHE A 128 -5.11 -11.58 -9.17
C PHE A 128 -3.95 -10.62 -9.54
N LEU A 129 -3.17 -10.16 -8.55
CA LEU A 129 -1.97 -9.35 -8.81
C LEU A 129 -0.83 -10.14 -9.47
N ARG A 130 -0.80 -11.46 -9.32
CA ARG A 130 0.22 -12.33 -9.94
C ARG A 130 -0.11 -12.73 -11.38
N TYR A 131 -1.37 -12.64 -11.79
CA TYR A 131 -1.86 -13.04 -13.12
C TYR A 131 -2.25 -11.87 -14.04
N SER A 132 -2.13 -10.62 -13.57
CA SER A 132 -2.45 -9.42 -14.37
C SER A 132 -1.19 -8.64 -14.85
N ALA A 133 0.00 -9.24 -14.76
CA ALA A 133 1.27 -8.69 -15.22
C ALA A 133 1.90 -9.58 -16.30
#